data_AF-A0A960IW61-F1
#
_entry.id   AF-A0A960IW61-F1
#
_cell.length_a   1.000
_cell.length_b   1.000
_cell.length_c   1.000
_cell.angle_alpha   90.00
_cell.angle_beta   90.00
_cell.angle_gamma   90.00
#
_symmetry.space_group_name_H-M   'P 1'
#
loop_
_entity.id
_entity.type
_entity.pdbx_description
1 polymer ?
#
loop_
_entity_poly.entity_id
_entity_poly.type
_entity_poly.pdbx_seq_one_letter_code
_entity_poly.pdbx_strand_id
1 'polypeptide(L)' 'GVSLTVNAVDDEGFEVNLVPHTVANTAFGNTAIGDAVNLEVDLIARYVERLLSGNSVGESE' A
#
# COMPACT_ATOMS: atom_id res chain seq x y z
N GLY A 1 -12.19 1.21 1.46
CA GLY A 1 -10.83 1.77 1.47
C GLY A 1 -10.78 3.02 0.62
N VAL A 2 -9.73 3.82 0.77
CA VAL A 2 -9.43 4.94 -0.12
C VAL A 2 -8.23 4.52 -0.96
N SER A 3 -8.35 4.58 -2.28
CA SER A 3 -7.22 4.27 -3.16
C SER A 3 -6.22 5.42 -3.12
N LEU A 4 -4.96 5.10 -2.81
CA LEU A 4 -3.87 6.06 -2.65
C LEU A 4 -2.64 5.56 -3.39
N THR A 5 -1.84 6.50 -3.88
CA THR A 5 -0.55 6.19 -4.51
C THR A 5 0.56 6.33 -3.48
N VAL A 6 1.37 5.29 -3.31
CA VAL A 6 2.57 5.33 -2.49
C VAL A 6 3.62 6.21 -3.16
N ASN A 7 4.12 7.21 -2.43
CA ASN A 7 5.12 8.16 -2.92
C ASN A 7 6.55 7.74 -2.55
N ALA A 8 6.72 7.20 -1.34
CA ALA A 8 7.99 6.68 -0.82
C ALA A 8 7.73 5.50 0.12
N VAL A 9 8.74 4.65 0.28
CA VAL A 9 8.72 3.50 1.20
C VAL A 9 10.12 3.31 1.77
N ASP A 10 10.20 2.98 3.05
CA ASP A 10 11.42 2.61 3.76
C ASP A 10 11.13 1.50 4.79
N ASP A 11 12.10 1.23 5.66
CA ASP A 11 12.00 0.17 6.67
C ASP A 11 11.01 0.50 7.80
N GLU A 12 10.61 1.76 7.98
CA GLU A 12 9.71 2.23 9.03
C GLU A 12 8.27 2.42 8.54
N GLY A 13 8.07 2.64 7.23
CA GLY A 13 6.73 2.74 6.66
C GLY A 13 6.68 3.20 5.21
N PHE A 14 5.57 3.87 4.87
CA PHE A 14 5.32 4.40 3.54
C PHE A 14 4.63 5.76 3.60
N GLU A 15 4.87 6.58 2.58
CA GLU A 15 4.29 7.92 2.45
C GLU A 15 3.23 7.96 1.34
N VAL A 16 2.19 8.76 1.57
CA VAL A 16 1.12 9.03 0.60
C VAL A 16 0.76 10.51 0.62
N ASN A 17 0.40 11.05 -0.55
CA ASN A 17 -0.12 12.39 -0.67
C ASN A 17 -1.66 12.40 -0.65
N LEU A 18 -2.23 13.17 0.28
CA LEU A 18 -3.67 13.39 0.36
C LEU A 18 -4.03 14.76 -0.23
N VAL A 19 -4.73 14.75 -1.37
CA VAL A 19 -5.26 15.99 -1.96
C VAL A 19 -6.45 16.52 -1.15
N PRO A 20 -6.74 17.84 -1.18
CA PRO A 20 -7.83 18.43 -0.39
C PRO A 20 -9.19 17.74 -0.59
N HIS A 21 -9.50 17.33 -1.83
CA HIS A 21 -10.73 16.59 -2.10
C HIS A 21 -10.78 15.26 -1.34
N THR A 22 -9.69 14.50 -1.27
CA THR A 22 -9.65 13.21 -0.56
C THR A 22 -9.83 13.42 0.93
N VAL A 23 -9.16 14.42 1.52
CA VAL A 23 -9.30 14.76 2.94
C VAL A 23 -10.75 15.16 3.26
N ALA A 24 -11.36 16.01 2.44
CA ALA A 24 -12.72 16.51 2.65
C ALA A 24 -13.81 15.44 2.50
N ASN A 25 -13.56 14.36 1.74
CA ASN A 25 -14.57 13.37 1.38
C ASN A 25 -14.29 11.97 1.94
N THR A 26 -13.33 11.83 2.85
CA THR A 26 -12.98 10.53 3.46
C THR A 26 -12.73 10.67 4.96
N ALA A 27 -12.58 9.53 5.66
CA ALA A 27 -12.30 9.53 7.09
C ALA A 27 -10.98 10.24 7.46
N PHE A 28 -10.05 10.39 6.50
CA PHE A 28 -8.78 11.08 6.70
C PHE A 28 -8.90 12.54 7.13
N GLY A 29 -10.06 13.19 6.89
CA GLY A 29 -10.32 14.53 7.43
C GLY A 29 -10.35 14.61 8.96
N ASN A 30 -10.58 13.48 9.63
CA ASN A 30 -10.68 13.39 11.09
C ASN A 30 -9.60 12.49 11.72
N THR A 31 -8.70 11.93 10.91
CA THR A 31 -7.64 11.03 11.39
C THR A 31 -6.50 11.83 12.02
N ALA A 32 -6.03 11.38 13.19
CA ALA A 32 -4.91 11.94 13.91
C ALA A 32 -3.69 10.99 13.88
N ILE A 33 -2.54 11.52 14.28
CA ILE A 33 -1.32 10.72 14.46
C ILE A 33 -1.58 9.66 15.53
N GLY A 34 -1.29 8.40 15.20
CA GLY A 34 -1.49 7.24 16.07
C GLY A 34 -2.82 6.51 15.86
N ASP A 35 -3.72 7.05 15.05
CA ASP A 35 -4.96 6.35 14.71
C ASP A 35 -4.67 5.13 13.85
N ALA A 36 -5.33 4.02 14.18
CA ALA A 36 -5.28 2.81 13.36
C ALA A 36 -6.06 3.01 12.06
N VAL A 37 -5.52 2.48 10.98
CA VAL A 37 -6.17 2.46 9.66
C VAL A 37 -6.24 1.04 9.11
N ASN A 38 -7.25 0.79 8.28
CA ASN A 38 -7.31 -0.46 7.53
C ASN A 38 -6.39 -0.37 6.32
N LEU A 39 -5.44 -1.30 6.21
CA LEU A 39 -4.52 -1.40 5.08
C LEU A 39 -4.88 -2.61 4.21
N GLU A 40 -5.05 -2.36 2.91
CA GLU A 40 -5.29 -3.38 1.90
C GLU A 40 -4.23 -3.26 0.82
N VAL A 41 -3.61 -4.39 0.45
CA VAL A 41 -2.57 -4.44 -0.59
C VAL A 41 -3.19 -4.66 -1.96
N ASP A 42 -2.57 -4.10 -3.00
CA ASP A 42 -3.02 -4.28 -4.37
C ASP A 42 -2.98 -5.77 -4.77
N LEU A 43 -4.07 -6.26 -5.36
CA LEU A 43 -4.17 -7.63 -5.84
C LEU A 43 -3.10 -7.92 -6.91
N ILE A 44 -2.82 -6.98 -7.81
CA ILE A 44 -1.78 -7.12 -8.83
C ILE A 44 -0.42 -7.30 -8.16
N ALA A 45 -0.11 -6.54 -7.12
CA ALA A 45 1.14 -6.70 -6.38
C ALA A 45 1.28 -8.12 -5.79
N ARG A 46 0.21 -8.67 -5.20
CA ARG A 46 0.19 -10.07 -4.73
C ARG A 46 0.40 -11.08 -5.85
N TYR A 47 -0.20 -10.87 -7.02
CA TYR A 47 0.00 -11.77 -8.16
C TYR A 47 1.42 -11.67 -8.71
N VAL A 48 1.98 -10.46 -8.80
CA VAL A 48 3.37 -10.25 -9.23
C VAL A 48 4.35 -10.89 -8.26
N GLU A 49 4.17 -10.69 -6.95
CA GLU A 49 4.96 -11.37 -5.92
C GLU A 49 4.93 -12.89 -6.12
N ARG A 50 3.75 -13.47 -6.29
CA ARG A 50 3.59 -14.92 -6.51
C ARG A 50 4.27 -15.40 -7.80
N LEU A 51 4.25 -14.61 -8.87
CA LEU A 51 4.92 -14.96 -10.12
C LEU A 51 6.45 -14.93 -9.94
N LEU A 52 6.97 -13.91 -9.27
CA LEU A 52 8.40 -13.79 -8.98
C LEU A 52 8.88 -14.89 -8.03
N SER A 53 8.10 -15.22 -7.00
CA SER A 53 8.42 -16.33 -6.07
C SER A 53 8.21 -17.72 -6.68
N GLY A 54 7.35 -17.83 -7.70
CA GLY A 54 7.13 -19.07 -8.44
C GLY A 54 8.28 -19.40 -9.40
N ASN A 55 9.00 -18.37 -9.87
CA ASN A 55 10.18 -18.54 -10.73
C ASN A 55 11.44 -19.00 -9.98
N SER A 56 11.46 -18.98 -8.63
CA SER A 56 12.57 -19.50 -7.83
C SER A 56 12.54 -21.03 -7.60
N VAL A 57 11.64 -21.78 -8.25
CA VAL A 57 11.58 -23.25 -8.19
C VAL A 57 11.99 -23.89 -9.53
N GLY A 58 13.01 -23.33 -10.19
CA GLY A 58 13.44 -23.77 -11.53
C GLY A 58 14.94 -23.76 -11.81
N GLU A 59 15.80 -23.46 -10.84
CA GLU A 59 17.25 -23.58 -10.99
C GLU A 59 17.85 -24.34 -9.80
N SER A 60 17.76 -25.66 -9.87
CA SER A 60 18.70 -26.57 -9.22
C SER A 60 18.79 -27.79 -10.14
N GLU A 61 19.93 -27.92 -10.82
CA GLU A 61 20.36 -29.14 -11.52
C GLU A 61 20.41 -30.36 -10.60
#